data_AF-A0A2W1LAJ8-F1
#
_entry.id   AF-A0A2W1LAJ8-F1
#
_cell.length_a   1.000
_cell.length_b   1.000
_cell.length_c   1.000
_cell.angle_alpha   90.00
_cell.angle_beta   90.00
_cell.angle_gamma   90.00
#
_symmetry.space_group_name_H-M   'P 1'
#
loop_
_entity.id
_entity.type
_entity.pdbx_description
1 polymer ?
#
loop_
_entity_poly.entity_id
_entity_poly.type
_entity_poly.pdbx_seq_one_letter_code
_entity_poly.pdbx_strand_id
1 'polypeptide(L)'
;MPFTISHAAFAAPLKKLAPRYLCATGLVLGSMAPDLEYFVALKPFRTIGHSLEGFMLIHLPLCTALAFAFHTFMRPTLPLMLPSAGGADRFAEPRDSWGLNRLKDWVVFIASLFIGFLTHMFMDEWTHKHTFFYERLSFLRRSVAGDHVYHWLQYGFSVFGIGALVLYAVYRWWRWRSGRGRDDRRPLHSGGAKLGFILLALLAAAAVLLLKAYSIRGFKVVELIAIAPFTAAAIGWFTAGVLVMHKRNLALGLLKLLLVFGSAGWCWASGWLLERHGLELAGRLPGLDYMDLFYMRWIGCIWLISFVLLVASCWRVSWRTADQKTEVIKGSGLGHNKRYES
;
A
#
# COMPACT_ATOMS: atom_id res chain seq x y z
N MET A 1 -2.93 -3.45 16.62
CA MET A 1 -1.53 -3.11 16.97
C MET A 1 -1.18 -1.71 16.44
N PRO A 2 -0.47 -0.81 17.15
CA PRO A 2 -0.30 0.59 16.72
C PRO A 2 0.40 0.76 15.36
N PHE A 3 1.16 -0.25 14.92
CA PHE A 3 1.84 -0.22 13.64
C PHE A 3 1.25 -1.26 12.70
N THR A 4 0.28 -0.85 11.88
CA THR A 4 -0.53 -1.69 10.99
C THR A 4 0.30 -2.66 10.12
N ILE A 5 1.46 -2.21 9.62
CA ILE A 5 2.36 -3.04 8.78
C ILE A 5 2.83 -4.30 9.52
N SER A 6 2.89 -4.27 10.86
CA SER A 6 3.31 -5.41 11.68
C SER A 6 2.40 -6.62 11.53
N HIS A 7 1.11 -6.42 11.23
CA HIS A 7 0.17 -7.51 10.97
C HIS A 7 0.61 -8.38 9.77
N ALA A 8 1.29 -7.78 8.78
CA ALA A 8 1.78 -8.52 7.62
C ALA A 8 2.80 -9.61 7.98
N ALA A 9 3.52 -9.46 9.10
CA ALA A 9 4.46 -10.48 9.59
C ALA A 9 3.75 -11.78 10.00
N PHE A 10 2.49 -11.69 10.45
CA PHE A 10 1.69 -12.84 10.85
C PHE A 10 0.92 -13.47 9.69
N ALA A 11 0.62 -12.70 8.65
CA ALA A 11 -0.12 -13.17 7.48
C ALA A 11 0.79 -13.70 6.35
N ALA A 12 1.83 -12.95 5.97
CA ALA A 12 2.65 -13.25 4.80
C ALA A 12 3.32 -14.65 4.83
N PRO A 13 3.78 -15.19 5.98
CA PRO A 13 4.35 -16.53 6.04
C PRO A 13 3.39 -17.65 5.60
N LEU A 14 2.07 -17.45 5.72
CA LEU A 14 1.06 -18.44 5.31
C LEU A 14 1.17 -18.81 3.82
N LYS A 15 1.67 -17.88 2.98
CA LYS A 15 1.98 -18.16 1.56
C LYS A 15 2.92 -19.36 1.40
N LYS A 16 3.84 -19.60 2.35
CA LYS A 16 4.77 -20.75 2.29
C LYS A 16 4.06 -22.08 2.60
N LEU A 17 2.98 -22.05 3.39
CA LEU A 17 2.20 -23.24 3.74
C LEU A 17 1.33 -23.70 2.56
N ALA A 18 0.78 -22.76 1.79
CA ALA A 18 -0.08 -23.05 0.65
C ALA A 18 0.31 -22.22 -0.60
N PRO A 19 1.48 -22.47 -1.21
CA PRO A 19 2.05 -21.61 -2.25
C PRO A 19 1.25 -21.58 -3.55
N ARG A 20 0.39 -22.58 -3.81
CA ARG A 20 -0.48 -22.61 -5.00
C ARG A 20 -1.85 -21.97 -4.78
N TYR A 21 -2.25 -21.78 -3.52
CA TYR A 21 -3.61 -21.37 -3.14
C TYR A 21 -3.68 -20.00 -2.49
N LEU A 22 -2.53 -19.46 -2.05
CA LEU A 22 -2.43 -18.13 -1.46
C LEU A 22 -1.55 -17.21 -2.30
N CYS A 23 -1.68 -15.90 -2.19
CA CYS A 23 -0.78 -14.91 -2.76
C CYS A 23 -0.34 -13.90 -1.68
N ALA A 24 0.91 -13.45 -1.76
CA ALA A 24 1.49 -12.57 -0.76
C ALA A 24 0.79 -11.20 -0.73
N THR A 25 0.44 -10.65 -1.89
CA THR A 25 -0.26 -9.34 -1.99
C THR A 25 -1.60 -9.36 -1.26
N GLY A 26 -2.41 -10.41 -1.45
CA GLY A 26 -3.68 -10.55 -0.75
C GLY A 26 -3.47 -10.69 0.77
N LEU A 27 -2.58 -11.58 1.21
CA LEU A 27 -2.31 -11.77 2.64
C LEU A 27 -1.85 -10.48 3.33
N VAL A 28 -0.93 -9.75 2.72
CA VAL A 28 -0.38 -8.50 3.28
C VAL A 28 -1.46 -7.42 3.32
N LEU A 29 -2.13 -7.12 2.21
CA LEU A 29 -3.17 -6.09 2.18
C LEU A 29 -4.33 -6.44 3.11
N GLY A 30 -4.76 -7.70 3.13
CA GLY A 30 -5.81 -8.18 4.00
C GLY A 30 -5.47 -7.99 5.48
N SER A 31 -4.23 -8.29 5.86
CA SER A 31 -3.75 -8.11 7.23
C SER A 31 -3.63 -6.66 7.67
N MET A 32 -3.59 -5.72 6.71
CA MET A 32 -3.58 -4.30 6.99
C MET A 32 -4.98 -3.69 6.87
N ALA A 33 -5.92 -4.40 6.26
CA ALA A 33 -7.19 -3.86 5.79
C ALA A 33 -8.02 -3.17 6.88
N PRO A 34 -8.26 -3.78 8.06
CA PRO A 34 -9.11 -3.16 9.09
C PRO A 34 -8.66 -1.76 9.52
N ASP A 35 -7.36 -1.50 9.48
CA ASP A 35 -6.77 -0.21 9.85
C ASP A 35 -6.65 0.76 8.66
N LEU A 36 -6.90 0.33 7.41
CA LEU A 36 -6.74 1.20 6.23
C LEU A 36 -7.64 2.44 6.27
N GLU A 37 -8.75 2.40 7.01
CA GLU A 37 -9.61 3.56 7.25
C GLU A 37 -8.83 4.73 7.88
N TYR A 38 -7.89 4.44 8.78
CA TYR A 38 -7.01 5.45 9.37
C TYR A 38 -6.22 6.20 8.31
N PHE A 39 -5.66 5.44 7.36
CA PHE A 39 -4.80 5.97 6.32
C PHE A 39 -5.60 6.73 5.25
N VAL A 40 -6.79 6.23 4.87
CA VAL A 40 -7.68 6.92 3.91
C VAL A 40 -8.24 8.21 4.51
N ALA A 41 -8.60 8.22 5.78
CA ALA A 41 -9.12 9.41 6.47
C ALA A 41 -8.02 10.37 6.97
N LEU A 42 -6.75 9.94 6.91
CA LEU A 42 -5.59 10.61 7.51
C LEU A 42 -5.82 10.99 8.99
N LYS A 43 -6.55 10.16 9.75
CA LYS A 43 -6.86 10.39 11.17
C LYS A 43 -7.24 9.07 11.88
N PRO A 44 -7.20 8.98 13.23
CA PRO A 44 -7.73 7.86 13.99
C PRO A 44 -9.26 7.76 13.82
N PHE A 45 -9.66 7.16 12.71
CA PHE A 45 -11.01 7.02 12.21
C PHE A 45 -11.34 5.54 11.94
N ARG A 46 -12.46 5.07 12.50
CA ARG A 46 -12.92 3.69 12.37
C ARG A 46 -14.42 3.68 12.16
N THR A 47 -14.90 2.86 11.23
CA THR A 47 -16.32 2.63 11.00
C THR A 47 -16.62 1.14 11.13
N ILE A 48 -17.10 0.51 10.06
CA ILE A 48 -17.39 -0.93 9.98
C ILE A 48 -16.15 -1.75 9.58
N GLY A 49 -14.96 -1.16 9.46
CA GLY A 49 -13.75 -1.82 8.94
C GLY A 49 -13.34 -3.13 9.65
N HIS A 50 -13.74 -3.36 10.90
CA HIS A 50 -13.47 -4.61 11.63
C HIS A 50 -14.63 -5.61 11.59
N SER A 51 -15.63 -5.40 10.73
CA SER A 51 -16.72 -6.35 10.50
C SER A 51 -16.57 -7.08 9.16
N LEU A 52 -17.30 -8.19 9.00
CA LEU A 52 -17.39 -8.88 7.72
C LEU A 52 -18.01 -7.99 6.63
N GLU A 53 -18.96 -7.13 7.01
CA GLU A 53 -19.56 -6.15 6.10
C GLU A 53 -18.52 -5.11 5.65
N GLY A 54 -17.72 -4.57 6.56
CA GLY A 54 -16.62 -3.67 6.21
C GLY A 54 -15.58 -4.34 5.32
N PHE A 55 -15.30 -5.63 5.51
CA PHE A 55 -14.46 -6.38 4.58
C PHE A 55 -15.01 -6.33 3.15
N MET A 56 -16.30 -6.57 2.97
CA MET A 56 -16.93 -6.59 1.64
C MET A 56 -17.07 -5.18 1.05
N LEU A 57 -17.53 -4.21 1.85
CA LEU A 57 -17.91 -2.88 1.36
C LEU A 57 -16.75 -1.89 1.31
N ILE A 58 -15.75 -2.02 2.19
CA ILE A 58 -14.61 -1.10 2.29
C ILE A 58 -13.35 -1.75 1.75
N HIS A 59 -12.98 -2.91 2.30
CA HIS A 59 -11.63 -3.45 2.09
C HIS A 59 -11.46 -4.12 0.74
N LEU A 60 -12.46 -4.83 0.25
CA LEU A 60 -12.40 -5.49 -1.05
C LEU A 60 -12.14 -4.51 -2.21
N PRO A 61 -12.91 -3.42 -2.38
CA PRO A 61 -12.61 -2.44 -3.43
C PRO A 61 -11.27 -1.72 -3.17
N LEU A 62 -11.01 -1.29 -1.93
CA LEU A 62 -9.82 -0.52 -1.58
C LEU A 62 -8.53 -1.31 -1.77
N CYS A 63 -8.45 -2.51 -1.21
CA CYS A 63 -7.25 -3.36 -1.33
C CYS A 63 -7.02 -3.80 -2.77
N THR A 64 -8.07 -4.02 -3.54
CA THR A 64 -7.93 -4.32 -4.99
C THR A 64 -7.29 -3.13 -5.70
N ALA A 65 -7.81 -1.91 -5.50
CA ALA A 65 -7.25 -0.71 -6.11
C ALA A 65 -5.80 -0.44 -5.67
N LEU A 66 -5.49 -0.62 -4.39
CA LEU A 66 -4.14 -0.50 -3.84
C LEU A 66 -3.18 -1.55 -4.42
N ALA A 67 -3.63 -2.79 -4.63
CA ALA A 67 -2.82 -3.83 -5.26
C ALA A 67 -2.41 -3.43 -6.69
N PHE A 68 -3.36 -2.94 -7.49
CA PHE A 68 -3.07 -2.46 -8.84
C PHE A 68 -2.18 -1.22 -8.83
N ALA A 69 -2.45 -0.22 -7.98
CA ALA A 69 -1.61 0.96 -7.86
C ALA A 69 -0.17 0.62 -7.47
N PHE A 70 -0.02 -0.30 -6.51
CA PHE A 70 1.28 -0.78 -6.06
C PHE A 70 2.03 -1.50 -7.18
N HIS A 71 1.43 -2.51 -7.80
CA HIS A 71 2.12 -3.32 -8.82
C HIS A 71 2.35 -2.56 -10.13
N THR A 72 1.51 -1.58 -10.46
CA THR A 72 1.66 -0.77 -11.67
C THR A 72 2.67 0.35 -11.51
N PHE A 73 2.63 1.13 -10.42
CA PHE A 73 3.41 2.38 -10.32
C PHE A 73 4.49 2.36 -9.26
N MET A 74 4.21 1.78 -8.09
CA MET A 74 5.12 1.86 -6.95
C MET A 74 6.21 0.80 -7.07
N ARG A 75 5.83 -0.46 -7.26
CA ARG A 75 6.74 -1.61 -7.36
C ARG A 75 7.79 -1.44 -8.47
N PRO A 76 7.45 -1.00 -9.71
CA PRO A 76 8.46 -0.76 -10.75
C PRO A 76 9.44 0.36 -10.43
N THR A 77 9.07 1.29 -9.56
CA THR A 77 9.90 2.44 -9.16
C THR A 77 10.60 2.25 -7.82
N LEU A 78 10.41 1.13 -7.14
CA LEU A 78 11.11 0.80 -5.89
C LEU A 78 12.65 0.89 -6.02
N PRO A 79 13.30 0.46 -7.13
CA PRO A 79 14.75 0.63 -7.28
C PRO A 79 15.24 2.08 -7.26
N LEU A 80 14.38 3.06 -7.59
CA LEU A 80 14.70 4.49 -7.53
C LEU A 80 14.68 5.03 -6.09
N MET A 81 13.97 4.36 -5.17
CA MET A 81 13.94 4.70 -3.74
C MET A 81 15.10 4.09 -2.97
N LEU A 82 15.77 3.07 -3.51
CA LEU A 82 16.80 2.33 -2.79
C LEU A 82 18.22 2.75 -3.20
N PRO A 83 19.17 2.73 -2.25
CA PRO A 83 20.56 3.00 -2.56
C PRO A 83 21.13 1.95 -3.51
N SER A 84 22.06 2.36 -4.38
CA SER A 84 22.84 1.40 -5.19
C SER A 84 23.88 0.65 -4.35
N ALA A 85 24.21 1.21 -3.18
CA ALA A 85 25.10 0.57 -2.22
C ALA A 85 24.59 -0.83 -1.91
N GLY A 86 25.48 -1.82 -1.95
CA GLY A 86 25.08 -3.18 -1.66
C GLY A 86 24.31 -3.90 -2.79
N GLY A 87 23.98 -3.22 -3.89
CA GLY A 87 23.09 -3.73 -4.94
C GLY A 87 21.61 -3.78 -4.54
N ALA A 88 21.19 -2.97 -3.56
CA ALA A 88 19.82 -3.01 -3.03
C ALA A 88 18.75 -2.64 -4.07
N ASP A 89 19.05 -1.69 -4.96
CA ASP A 89 18.20 -1.34 -6.11
C ASP A 89 17.99 -2.51 -7.08
N ARG A 90 19.05 -3.25 -7.41
CA ARG A 90 19.01 -4.47 -8.24
C ARG A 90 18.29 -5.63 -7.58
N PHE A 91 18.37 -5.71 -6.26
CA PHE A 91 17.60 -6.70 -5.49
C PHE A 91 16.09 -6.42 -5.58
N ALA A 92 15.71 -5.14 -5.55
CA ALA A 92 14.31 -4.71 -5.59
C ALA A 92 13.71 -4.58 -7.00
N GLU A 93 14.53 -4.73 -8.05
CA GLU A 93 14.07 -4.75 -9.43
C GLU A 93 13.02 -5.85 -9.63
N PRO A 94 11.78 -5.51 -10.04
CA PRO A 94 10.75 -6.52 -10.27
C PRO A 94 11.15 -7.45 -11.42
N ARG A 95 11.02 -8.76 -11.23
CA ARG A 95 11.39 -9.78 -12.23
C ARG A 95 10.21 -10.55 -12.81
N ASP A 96 9.04 -10.35 -12.23
CA ASP A 96 7.81 -11.05 -12.54
C ASP A 96 6.67 -10.05 -12.71
N SER A 97 5.81 -10.32 -13.69
CA SER A 97 4.57 -9.60 -13.90
C SER A 97 3.53 -10.05 -12.88
N TRP A 98 2.93 -9.10 -12.16
CA TRP A 98 1.75 -9.34 -11.34
C TRP A 98 0.49 -8.90 -12.09
N GLY A 99 -0.60 -9.67 -11.97
CA GLY A 99 -1.89 -9.32 -12.54
C GLY A 99 -2.96 -10.34 -12.19
N LEU A 100 -4.23 -9.91 -12.22
CA LEU A 100 -5.40 -10.76 -11.96
C LEU A 100 -6.10 -11.05 -13.30
N ASN A 101 -5.46 -11.89 -14.12
CA ASN A 101 -5.86 -12.10 -15.52
C ASN A 101 -6.89 -13.22 -15.70
N ARG A 102 -6.93 -14.19 -14.78
CA ARG A 102 -7.84 -15.33 -14.82
C ARG A 102 -8.71 -15.35 -13.57
N LEU A 103 -9.89 -15.97 -13.66
CA LEU A 103 -10.78 -16.15 -12.52
C LEU A 103 -10.08 -16.79 -11.32
N LYS A 104 -9.21 -17.78 -11.57
CA LYS A 104 -8.40 -18.42 -10.51
C LYS A 104 -7.51 -17.42 -9.76
N ASP A 105 -6.91 -16.45 -10.47
CA ASP A 105 -6.02 -15.47 -9.86
C ASP A 105 -6.83 -14.54 -8.93
N TRP A 106 -8.05 -14.16 -9.33
CA TRP A 106 -9.01 -13.42 -8.50
C TRP A 106 -9.43 -14.21 -7.26
N VAL A 107 -9.83 -15.47 -7.40
CA VAL A 107 -10.22 -16.32 -6.27
C VAL A 107 -9.07 -16.46 -5.26
N VAL A 108 -7.86 -16.73 -5.74
CA VAL A 108 -6.66 -16.81 -4.88
C VAL A 108 -6.39 -15.47 -4.19
N PHE A 109 -6.52 -14.35 -4.91
CA PHE A 109 -6.32 -13.02 -4.33
C PHE A 109 -7.34 -12.70 -3.24
N ILE A 110 -8.63 -12.87 -3.50
CA ILE A 110 -9.72 -12.58 -2.56
C ILE A 110 -9.65 -13.50 -1.34
N ALA A 111 -9.41 -14.81 -1.54
CA ALA A 111 -9.23 -15.75 -0.43
C ALA A 111 -8.02 -15.37 0.44
N SER A 112 -6.90 -14.98 -0.20
CA SER A 112 -5.72 -14.51 0.53
C SER A 112 -5.98 -13.20 1.28
N LEU A 113 -6.74 -12.29 0.67
CA LEU A 113 -7.16 -11.03 1.29
C LEU A 113 -8.01 -11.30 2.53
N PHE A 114 -8.99 -12.19 2.43
CA PHE A 114 -9.84 -12.57 3.56
C PHE A 114 -9.06 -13.28 4.67
N ILE A 115 -8.15 -14.20 4.31
CA ILE A 115 -7.27 -14.84 5.31
C ILE A 115 -6.38 -13.80 5.99
N GLY A 116 -5.82 -12.85 5.24
CA GLY A 116 -5.09 -11.71 5.82
C GLY A 116 -5.95 -10.94 6.81
N PHE A 117 -7.18 -10.59 6.43
CA PHE A 117 -8.14 -9.91 7.31
C PHE A 117 -8.40 -10.70 8.60
N LEU A 118 -8.62 -12.02 8.50
CA LEU A 118 -8.80 -12.88 9.68
C LEU A 118 -7.57 -12.92 10.58
N THR A 119 -6.36 -12.92 10.01
CA THR A 119 -5.13 -12.83 10.83
C THR A 119 -5.00 -11.49 11.56
N HIS A 120 -5.50 -10.40 10.97
CA HIS A 120 -5.54 -9.11 11.65
C HIS A 120 -6.47 -9.18 12.86
N MET A 121 -7.72 -9.58 12.63
CA MET A 121 -8.74 -9.73 13.67
C MET A 121 -8.22 -10.63 14.80
N PHE A 122 -7.66 -11.78 14.45
CA PHE A 122 -7.10 -12.71 15.43
C PHE A 122 -6.02 -12.08 16.30
N MET A 123 -5.10 -11.30 15.75
CA MET A 123 -4.05 -10.63 16.54
C MET A 123 -4.62 -9.49 17.40
N ASP A 124 -5.65 -8.80 16.91
CA ASP A 124 -6.33 -7.77 17.67
C ASP A 124 -7.08 -8.33 18.89
N GLU A 125 -7.58 -9.56 18.82
CA GLU A 125 -8.21 -10.24 19.95
C GLU A 125 -7.28 -10.32 21.18
N TRP A 126 -5.96 -10.44 20.97
CA TRP A 126 -4.97 -10.51 22.06
C TRP A 126 -4.56 -9.13 22.60
N THR A 127 -4.78 -8.07 21.83
CA THR A 127 -4.07 -6.80 21.99
C THR A 127 -4.99 -5.61 22.23
N HIS A 128 -6.29 -5.84 22.40
CA HIS A 128 -7.27 -4.81 22.74
C HIS A 128 -8.18 -5.24 23.89
N LYS A 129 -8.89 -4.28 24.49
CA LYS A 129 -9.95 -4.54 25.47
C LYS A 129 -11.23 -4.99 24.77
N HIS A 130 -12.14 -5.61 25.52
CA HIS A 130 -13.48 -6.01 25.05
C HIS A 130 -13.46 -6.98 23.86
N THR A 131 -12.38 -7.77 23.76
CA THR A 131 -12.21 -8.82 22.77
C THR A 131 -12.38 -10.19 23.42
N PHE A 132 -12.61 -11.22 22.62
CA PHE A 132 -12.84 -12.59 23.05
C PHE A 132 -11.72 -13.11 23.98
N PHE A 133 -10.45 -12.95 23.59
CA PHE A 133 -9.34 -13.38 24.44
C PHE A 133 -9.18 -12.49 25.67
N TYR A 134 -9.31 -11.18 25.52
CA TYR A 134 -9.23 -10.25 26.65
C TYR A 134 -10.24 -10.58 27.74
N GLU A 135 -11.47 -10.98 27.40
CA GLU A 135 -12.53 -11.29 28.35
C GLU A 135 -12.36 -12.67 28.99
N ARG A 136 -11.81 -13.65 28.29
CA ARG A 136 -11.66 -15.04 28.80
C ARG A 136 -10.33 -15.31 29.49
N LEU A 137 -9.26 -14.65 29.09
CA LEU A 137 -7.91 -14.89 29.61
C LEU A 137 -7.56 -13.84 30.66
N SER A 138 -7.70 -14.21 31.93
CA SER A 138 -7.47 -13.30 33.06
C SER A 138 -6.05 -12.71 33.10
N PHE A 139 -5.05 -13.39 32.54
CA PHE A 139 -3.69 -12.88 32.48
C PHE A 139 -3.56 -11.61 31.63
N LEU A 140 -4.38 -11.43 30.58
CA LEU A 140 -4.35 -10.24 29.72
C LEU A 140 -4.75 -8.96 30.45
N ARG A 141 -5.56 -9.12 31.52
CA ARG A 141 -6.05 -8.03 32.36
C ARG A 141 -5.13 -7.72 33.54
N ARG A 142 -4.06 -8.51 33.75
CA ARG A 142 -3.10 -8.23 34.82
C ARG A 142 -2.34 -6.95 34.48
N SER A 143 -2.15 -6.10 35.48
CA SER A 143 -1.28 -4.93 35.38
C SER A 143 0.16 -5.33 35.68
N VAL A 144 1.07 -4.95 34.80
CA VAL A 144 2.52 -5.17 34.91
C VAL A 144 3.20 -3.86 34.55
N ALA A 145 4.08 -3.36 35.43
CA ALA A 145 4.82 -2.11 35.21
C ALA A 145 3.92 -0.90 34.83
N GLY A 146 2.71 -0.82 35.41
CA GLY A 146 1.80 0.30 35.21
C GLY A 146 0.89 0.21 33.98
N ASP A 147 0.96 -0.86 33.18
CA ASP A 147 0.05 -1.10 32.06
C ASP A 147 -0.43 -2.56 32.02
N HIS A 148 -1.50 -2.83 31.30
CA HIS A 148 -2.07 -4.17 31.21
C HIS A 148 -1.28 -5.04 30.22
N VAL A 149 -1.21 -6.34 30.48
CA VAL A 149 -0.49 -7.29 29.61
C VAL A 149 -0.95 -7.20 28.15
N TYR A 150 -2.24 -7.02 27.87
CA TYR A 150 -2.72 -6.89 26.49
C TYR A 150 -2.11 -5.70 25.74
N HIS A 151 -1.85 -4.56 26.42
CA HIS A 151 -1.15 -3.41 25.84
C HIS A 151 0.34 -3.71 25.62
N TRP A 152 0.98 -4.40 26.56
CA TRP A 152 2.35 -4.88 26.34
C TRP A 152 2.46 -5.82 25.15
N LEU A 153 1.48 -6.71 24.95
CA LEU A 153 1.40 -7.53 23.73
C LEU A 153 1.19 -6.68 22.49
N GLN A 154 0.38 -5.62 22.58
CA GLN A 154 0.16 -4.68 21.48
C GLN A 154 1.48 -4.04 21.01
N TYR A 155 2.33 -3.59 21.94
CA TYR A 155 3.67 -3.07 21.63
C TYR A 155 4.62 -4.19 21.17
N GLY A 156 4.65 -5.31 21.88
CA GLY A 156 5.53 -6.44 21.61
C GLY A 156 5.31 -7.03 20.22
N PHE A 157 4.05 -7.27 19.83
CA PHE A 157 3.71 -7.78 18.50
C PHE A 157 3.99 -6.75 17.39
N SER A 158 3.90 -5.44 17.70
CA SER A 158 4.31 -4.40 16.74
C SER A 158 5.82 -4.43 16.48
N VAL A 159 6.62 -4.42 17.55
CA VAL A 159 8.09 -4.48 17.45
C VAL A 159 8.54 -5.78 16.80
N PHE A 160 7.95 -6.91 17.20
CA PHE A 160 8.21 -8.20 16.60
C PHE A 160 7.85 -8.22 15.11
N GLY A 161 6.67 -7.74 14.74
CA GLY A 161 6.19 -7.78 13.36
C GLY A 161 7.08 -6.97 12.43
N ILE A 162 7.39 -5.71 12.77
CA ILE A 162 8.28 -4.90 11.95
C ILE A 162 9.71 -5.47 11.93
N GLY A 163 10.22 -5.94 13.07
CA GLY A 163 11.54 -6.55 13.18
C GLY A 163 11.65 -7.80 12.30
N ALA A 164 10.65 -8.68 12.33
CA ALA A 164 10.60 -9.88 11.50
C ALA A 164 10.60 -9.56 10.00
N LEU A 165 9.84 -8.55 9.57
CA LEU A 165 9.81 -8.10 8.17
C LEU A 165 11.16 -7.53 7.72
N VAL A 166 11.78 -6.67 8.54
CA VAL A 166 13.09 -6.08 8.25
C VAL A 166 14.18 -7.15 8.21
N LEU A 167 14.25 -8.02 9.22
CA LEU A 167 15.22 -9.11 9.26
C LEU A 167 15.05 -10.06 8.08
N TYR A 168 13.81 -10.37 7.70
CA TYR A 168 13.55 -11.18 6.52
C TYR A 168 14.00 -10.50 5.23
N ALA A 169 13.74 -9.21 5.06
CA ALA A 169 14.21 -8.43 3.90
C ALA A 169 15.75 -8.40 3.83
N VAL A 170 16.42 -8.14 4.95
CA VAL A 170 17.89 -8.15 5.06
C VAL A 170 18.46 -9.53 4.76
N TYR A 171 17.87 -10.59 5.32
CA TYR A 171 18.27 -11.98 5.04
C TYR A 171 18.14 -12.33 3.56
N ARG A 172 17.04 -11.95 2.91
CA ARG A 172 16.80 -12.19 1.47
C ARG A 172 17.78 -11.40 0.61
N TRP A 173 18.03 -10.14 0.95
CA TRP A 173 19.03 -9.32 0.27
C TRP A 173 20.43 -9.88 0.42
N TRP A 174 20.83 -10.29 1.63
CA TRP A 174 22.13 -10.90 1.90
C TRP A 174 22.32 -12.21 1.13
N ARG A 175 21.35 -13.13 1.18
CA ARG A 175 21.35 -14.37 0.37
C ARG A 175 21.49 -14.09 -1.12
N TRP A 176 20.75 -13.11 -1.64
CA TRP A 176 20.84 -12.69 -3.04
C TRP A 176 22.22 -12.10 -3.39
N ARG A 177 22.79 -11.29 -2.48
CA ARG A 177 24.08 -10.63 -2.66
C ARG A 177 25.23 -11.63 -2.65
N SER A 178 25.24 -12.59 -1.73
CA SER A 178 26.31 -13.57 -1.56
C SER A 178 26.52 -14.46 -2.79
N GLY A 179 25.46 -14.71 -3.57
CA GLY A 179 25.53 -15.50 -4.81
C GLY A 179 25.84 -14.72 -6.09
N ARG A 180 26.27 -13.45 -5.99
CA ARG A 180 26.42 -12.56 -7.16
C ARG A 180 27.76 -11.83 -7.22
N GLY A 181 28.28 -11.66 -8.43
CA GLY A 181 29.54 -10.99 -8.72
C GLY A 181 29.47 -9.46 -8.56
N ARG A 182 30.61 -8.78 -8.77
CA ARG A 182 30.68 -7.30 -8.73
C ARG A 182 29.86 -6.66 -9.86
N ASP A 183 29.82 -7.27 -11.04
CA ASP A 183 29.09 -6.75 -12.19
C ASP A 183 27.56 -6.81 -12.02
N ASP A 184 27.05 -7.83 -11.34
CA ASP A 184 25.62 -7.93 -11.00
C ASP A 184 25.14 -6.87 -10.00
N ARG A 185 26.07 -6.09 -9.42
CA ARG A 185 25.83 -5.08 -8.39
C ARG A 185 26.02 -3.66 -8.92
N ARG A 186 26.18 -3.48 -10.23
CA ARG A 186 26.24 -2.15 -10.86
C ARG A 186 24.91 -1.41 -10.65
N PRO A 187 24.93 -0.09 -10.37
CA PRO A 187 23.73 0.71 -10.19
C PRO A 187 22.72 0.50 -11.33
N LEU A 188 21.44 0.33 -11.00
CA LEU A 188 20.39 0.24 -12.03
C LEU A 188 20.07 1.63 -12.62
N HIS A 189 20.15 2.66 -11.78
CA HIS A 189 19.88 4.04 -12.14
C HIS A 189 21.02 4.95 -11.65
N SER A 190 21.22 6.07 -12.34
CA SER A 190 22.19 7.09 -11.92
C SER A 190 21.78 7.74 -10.59
N GLY A 191 22.75 8.26 -9.83
CA GLY A 191 22.50 8.95 -8.57
C GLY A 191 21.55 10.14 -8.74
N GLY A 192 21.70 10.92 -9.83
CA GLY A 192 20.82 12.04 -10.14
C GLY A 192 19.37 11.61 -10.41
N ALA A 193 19.14 10.50 -11.11
CA ALA A 193 17.78 9.98 -11.35
C ALA A 193 17.10 9.55 -10.04
N LYS A 194 17.85 8.91 -9.14
CA LYS A 194 17.35 8.52 -7.81
C LYS A 194 17.02 9.73 -6.95
N LEU A 195 17.95 10.70 -6.89
CA LEU A 195 17.74 11.93 -6.13
C LEU A 195 16.52 12.70 -6.65
N GLY A 196 16.39 12.86 -7.97
CA GLY A 196 15.23 13.50 -8.58
C GLY A 196 13.91 12.79 -8.25
N PHE A 197 13.89 11.45 -8.25
CA PHE A 197 12.72 10.66 -7.86
C PHE A 197 12.36 10.86 -6.38
N ILE A 198 13.36 10.81 -5.49
CA ILE A 198 13.16 11.01 -4.05
C ILE A 198 12.64 12.41 -3.76
N LEU A 199 13.24 13.45 -4.36
CA LEU A 199 12.78 14.83 -4.18
C LEU A 199 11.35 15.02 -4.68
N LEU A 200 10.99 14.44 -5.82
CA LEU A 200 9.63 14.50 -6.34
C LEU A 200 8.62 13.81 -5.39
N ALA A 201 8.97 12.63 -4.86
CA ALA A 201 8.14 11.92 -3.91
C ALA A 201 7.97 12.71 -2.60
N LEU A 202 9.05 13.29 -2.07
CA LEU A 202 9.02 14.12 -0.87
C LEU A 202 8.21 15.40 -1.07
N LEU A 203 8.32 16.04 -2.23
CA LEU A 203 7.58 17.27 -2.53
C LEU A 203 6.07 17.01 -2.63
N ALA A 204 5.68 15.90 -3.26
CA ALA A 204 4.28 15.46 -3.28
C ALA A 204 3.76 15.07 -1.88
N ALA A 205 4.57 14.36 -1.06
CA ALA A 205 4.23 14.05 0.32
C ALA A 205 4.07 15.31 1.18
N ALA A 206 4.97 16.28 1.04
CA ALA A 206 4.91 17.56 1.73
C ALA A 206 3.62 18.32 1.39
N ALA A 207 3.19 18.33 0.12
CA ALA A 207 1.93 18.96 -0.27
C ALA A 207 0.71 18.34 0.45
N VAL A 208 0.67 17.01 0.58
CA VAL A 208 -0.40 16.31 1.33
C VAL A 208 -0.37 16.69 2.81
N LEU A 209 0.82 16.74 3.42
CA LEU A 209 0.97 17.13 4.82
C LEU A 209 0.59 18.58 5.09
N LEU A 210 0.94 19.51 4.20
CA LEU A 210 0.55 20.91 4.30
C LEU A 210 -0.97 21.08 4.19
N LEU A 211 -1.60 20.37 3.25
CA LEU A 211 -3.07 20.37 3.12
C LEU A 211 -3.74 19.81 4.38
N LYS A 212 -3.20 18.72 4.93
CA LYS A 212 -3.70 18.13 6.18
C LYS A 212 -3.50 19.09 7.35
N ALA A 213 -2.34 19.72 7.49
CA ALA A 213 -2.05 20.70 8.54
C ALA A 213 -3.02 21.89 8.48
N TYR A 214 -3.32 22.39 7.28
CA TYR A 214 -4.31 23.45 7.07
C TYR A 214 -5.74 23.01 7.45
N SER A 215 -6.07 21.73 7.25
CA SER A 215 -7.41 21.19 7.50
C SER A 215 -7.67 20.82 8.97
N ILE A 216 -6.63 20.65 9.78
CA ILE A 216 -6.78 20.26 11.18
C ILE A 216 -7.24 21.46 12.01
N ARG A 217 -8.30 21.24 12.80
CA ARG A 217 -8.68 22.15 13.89
C ARG A 217 -8.15 21.60 15.21
N GLY A 218 -7.36 22.40 15.94
CA GLY A 218 -6.77 22.05 17.24
C GLY A 218 -5.50 21.19 17.15
N PHE A 219 -4.88 20.91 18.31
CA PHE A 219 -3.68 20.08 18.37
C PHE A 219 -4.04 18.59 18.27
N LYS A 220 -3.69 17.95 17.15
CA LYS A 220 -3.92 16.52 16.91
C LYS A 220 -2.62 15.80 16.57
N VAL A 221 -1.79 15.61 17.59
CA VAL A 221 -0.42 15.09 17.50
C VAL A 221 -0.36 13.73 16.79
N VAL A 222 -1.25 12.79 17.12
CA VAL A 222 -1.27 11.45 16.49
C VAL A 222 -1.62 11.52 15.00
N GLU A 223 -2.55 12.40 14.59
CA GLU A 223 -2.89 12.58 13.18
C GLU A 223 -1.66 13.06 12.38
N LEU A 224 -0.93 14.05 12.90
CA LEU A 224 0.18 14.72 12.22
C LEU A 224 1.49 13.95 12.24
N ILE A 225 1.75 13.18 13.31
CA ILE A 225 3.05 12.51 13.50
C ILE A 225 2.99 11.03 13.11
N ALA A 226 1.84 10.37 13.33
CA ALA A 226 1.76 8.92 13.18
C ALA A 226 0.99 8.47 11.93
N ILE A 227 -0.10 9.13 11.52
CA ILE A 227 -0.94 8.61 10.41
C ILE A 227 -0.68 9.37 9.11
N ALA A 228 -0.81 10.69 9.12
CA ALA A 228 -0.68 11.51 7.91
C ALA A 228 0.68 11.35 7.22
N PRO A 229 1.83 11.23 7.92
CA PRO A 229 3.12 11.05 7.25
C PRO A 229 3.24 9.76 6.43
N PHE A 230 2.66 8.64 6.89
CA PHE A 230 2.70 7.39 6.13
C PHE A 230 1.81 7.45 4.90
N THR A 231 0.59 7.98 5.03
CA THR A 231 -0.28 8.20 3.88
C THR A 231 0.36 9.16 2.88
N ALA A 232 0.94 10.27 3.36
CA ALA A 232 1.63 11.25 2.53
C ALA A 232 2.83 10.64 1.80
N ALA A 233 3.64 9.83 2.48
CA ALA A 233 4.76 9.13 1.86
C ALA A 233 4.30 8.15 0.77
N ALA A 234 3.22 7.38 1.02
CA ALA A 234 2.65 6.47 0.04
C ALA A 234 2.10 7.22 -1.19
N ILE A 235 1.37 8.32 -0.98
CA ILE A 235 0.86 9.20 -2.04
C ILE A 235 2.02 9.84 -2.81
N GLY A 236 3.06 10.29 -2.11
CA GLY A 236 4.26 10.88 -2.72
C GLY A 236 4.98 9.90 -3.63
N TRP A 237 5.20 8.67 -3.16
CA TRP A 237 5.77 7.60 -3.97
C TRP A 237 4.88 7.25 -5.16
N PHE A 238 3.57 7.07 -4.97
CA PHE A 238 2.63 6.83 -6.07
C PHE A 238 2.70 7.94 -7.13
N THR A 239 2.68 9.20 -6.70
CA THR A 239 2.74 10.38 -7.57
C THR A 239 4.02 10.41 -8.40
N ALA A 240 5.17 10.27 -7.74
CA ALA A 240 6.46 10.21 -8.43
C ALA A 240 6.53 9.00 -9.39
N GLY A 241 5.97 7.86 -8.99
CA GLY A 241 5.87 6.65 -9.80
C GLY A 241 5.09 6.88 -11.09
N VAL A 242 3.88 7.45 -11.00
CA VAL A 242 3.04 7.79 -12.15
C VAL A 242 3.78 8.73 -13.10
N LEU A 243 4.37 9.82 -12.57
CA LEU A 243 5.06 10.84 -13.37
C LEU A 243 6.29 10.27 -14.10
N VAL A 244 7.14 9.52 -13.40
CA VAL A 244 8.35 8.94 -14.01
C VAL A 244 8.00 7.89 -15.05
N MET A 245 6.99 7.06 -14.80
CA MET A 245 6.54 6.06 -15.77
C MET A 245 5.89 6.68 -17.01
N HIS A 246 5.39 7.92 -16.89
CA HIS A 246 4.76 8.67 -17.97
C HIS A 246 5.61 9.84 -18.47
N LYS A 247 6.94 9.85 -18.21
CA LYS A 247 7.82 10.95 -18.62
C LYS A 247 7.77 11.30 -20.12
N ARG A 248 7.43 10.33 -20.98
CA ARG A 248 7.26 10.52 -22.44
C ARG A 248 5.87 11.02 -22.84
N ASN A 249 4.87 10.89 -21.97
CA ASN A 249 3.51 11.40 -22.17
C ASN A 249 2.99 11.95 -20.84
N LEU A 250 3.57 13.08 -20.42
CA LEU A 250 3.31 13.69 -19.12
C LEU A 250 1.83 14.07 -18.95
N ALA A 251 1.16 14.48 -20.03
CA ALA A 251 -0.27 14.80 -20.02
C ALA A 251 -1.13 13.62 -19.54
N LEU A 252 -0.85 12.39 -19.99
CA LEU A 252 -1.55 11.20 -19.51
C LEU A 252 -1.27 10.92 -18.03
N GLY A 253 -0.01 11.09 -17.59
CA GLY A 253 0.35 10.94 -16.17
C GLY A 253 -0.38 11.94 -15.28
N LEU A 254 -0.40 13.22 -15.69
CA LEU A 254 -1.11 14.29 -14.99
C LEU A 254 -2.62 14.06 -14.97
N LEU A 255 -3.21 13.60 -16.08
CA LEU A 255 -4.64 13.25 -16.13
C LEU A 255 -4.99 12.15 -15.13
N LYS A 256 -4.16 11.10 -15.03
CA LYS A 256 -4.36 10.02 -14.03
C LYS A 256 -4.33 10.56 -12.61
N LEU A 257 -3.37 11.42 -12.28
CA LEU A 257 -3.27 12.06 -10.98
C LEU A 257 -4.46 13.00 -10.71
N LEU A 258 -4.87 13.77 -11.71
CA LEU A 258 -6.04 14.65 -11.61
C LEU A 258 -7.32 13.87 -11.33
N LEU A 259 -7.52 12.73 -11.98
CA LEU A 259 -8.67 11.87 -11.72
C LEU A 259 -8.65 11.31 -10.30
N VAL A 260 -7.51 10.74 -9.86
CA VAL A 260 -7.36 10.16 -8.52
C VAL A 260 -7.53 11.23 -7.44
N PHE A 261 -6.76 12.33 -7.50
CA PHE A 261 -6.84 13.39 -6.50
C PHE A 261 -8.11 14.22 -6.59
N GLY A 262 -8.69 14.38 -7.78
CA GLY A 262 -10.01 15.00 -7.98
C GLY A 262 -11.11 14.20 -7.29
N SER A 263 -11.10 12.87 -7.44
CA SER A 263 -12.07 12.00 -6.73
C SER A 263 -11.90 12.06 -5.21
N ALA A 264 -10.67 12.12 -4.70
CA ALA A 264 -10.39 12.30 -3.28
C ALA A 264 -10.83 13.69 -2.79
N GLY A 265 -10.58 14.74 -3.56
CA GLY A 265 -11.01 16.11 -3.28
C GLY A 265 -12.54 16.25 -3.24
N TRP A 266 -13.25 15.60 -4.16
CA TRP A 266 -14.72 15.50 -4.12
C TRP A 266 -15.21 14.82 -2.85
N CYS A 267 -14.58 13.72 -2.47
CA CYS A 267 -14.91 12.99 -1.25
C CYS A 267 -14.64 13.77 0.04
N TRP A 268 -13.58 14.58 0.05
CA TRP A 268 -13.30 15.51 1.13
C TRP A 268 -14.35 16.63 1.20
N ALA A 269 -14.66 17.27 0.07
CA ALA A 269 -15.64 18.36 -0.01
C ALA A 269 -17.06 17.90 0.39
N SER A 270 -17.49 16.73 -0.08
CA SER A 270 -18.78 16.15 0.31
C SER A 270 -18.83 15.81 1.80
N GLY A 271 -17.72 15.38 2.40
CA GLY A 271 -17.63 15.14 3.84
C GLY A 271 -17.74 16.42 4.66
N TRP A 272 -17.05 17.47 4.23
CA TRP A 272 -17.14 18.79 4.84
C TRP A 272 -18.56 19.37 4.77
N LEU A 273 -19.28 19.18 3.65
CA LEU A 273 -20.67 19.58 3.51
C LEU A 273 -21.59 18.81 4.45
N LEU A 274 -21.39 17.49 4.56
CA LEU A 274 -22.16 16.64 5.47
C LEU A 274 -21.91 17.02 6.94
N GLU A 275 -20.67 17.29 7.33
CA GLU A 275 -20.34 17.74 8.69
C GLU A 275 -21.03 19.07 9.05
N ARG A 276 -21.27 19.96 8.07
CA ARG A 276 -21.94 21.26 8.30
C ARG A 276 -23.45 21.20 8.27
N HIS A 277 -24.03 20.42 7.36
CA HIS A 277 -25.47 20.45 7.06
C HIS A 277 -26.17 19.11 7.27
N GLY A 278 -25.47 18.07 7.71
CA GLY A 278 -25.99 16.71 7.72
C GLY A 278 -27.15 16.50 8.69
N LEU A 279 -27.18 17.19 9.83
CA LEU A 279 -28.31 17.12 10.78
C LEU A 279 -29.58 17.70 10.17
N GLU A 280 -29.47 18.82 9.43
CA GLU A 280 -30.59 19.41 8.70
C GLU A 280 -31.06 18.50 7.56
N LEU A 281 -30.12 17.84 6.88
CA LEU A 281 -30.42 16.91 5.79
C LEU A 281 -31.14 15.65 6.29
N ALA A 282 -30.66 15.07 7.39
CA ALA A 282 -31.26 13.89 8.03
C ALA A 282 -32.69 14.20 8.50
N GLY A 283 -32.92 15.37 9.11
CA GLY A 283 -34.25 15.80 9.54
C GLY A 283 -35.29 15.96 8.42
N ARG A 284 -34.85 16.00 7.14
CA ARG A 284 -35.72 16.10 5.96
C ARG A 284 -35.99 14.76 5.28
N LEU A 285 -35.24 13.71 5.60
CA LEU A 285 -35.33 12.39 4.96
C LEU A 285 -35.97 11.37 5.93
N PRO A 286 -37.21 10.93 5.69
CA PRO A 286 -37.86 9.96 6.57
C PRO A 286 -37.07 8.65 6.63
N GLY A 287 -36.71 8.21 7.83
CA GLY A 287 -36.08 6.90 8.06
C GLY A 287 -34.57 6.83 7.84
N LEU A 288 -33.88 7.94 7.60
CA LEU A 288 -32.42 8.01 7.54
C LEU A 288 -31.89 8.98 8.59
N ASP A 289 -31.01 8.50 9.47
CA ASP A 289 -30.31 9.38 10.40
C ASP A 289 -29.00 9.92 9.82
N TYR A 290 -28.34 10.80 10.58
CA TYR A 290 -27.06 11.38 10.18
C TYR A 290 -25.98 10.31 9.97
N MET A 291 -25.98 9.25 10.77
CA MET A 291 -25.00 8.17 10.68
C MET A 291 -25.22 7.35 9.43
N ASP A 292 -26.47 7.04 9.06
CA ASP A 292 -26.79 6.36 7.80
C ASP A 292 -26.25 7.13 6.60
N LEU A 293 -26.52 8.44 6.55
CA LEU A 293 -26.00 9.34 5.51
C LEU A 293 -24.46 9.35 5.49
N PHE A 294 -23.85 9.35 6.67
CA PHE A 294 -22.40 9.30 6.81
C PHE A 294 -21.80 8.00 6.28
N TYR A 295 -22.33 6.83 6.67
CA TYR A 295 -21.86 5.52 6.23
C TYR A 295 -22.02 5.35 4.72
N MET A 296 -23.20 5.69 4.17
CA MET A 296 -23.45 5.60 2.73
C MET A 296 -22.47 6.45 1.94
N ARG A 297 -22.23 7.70 2.38
CA ARG A 297 -21.25 8.60 1.74
C ARG A 297 -19.83 8.06 1.86
N TRP A 298 -19.44 7.59 3.04
CA TRP A 298 -18.09 7.06 3.30
C TRP A 298 -17.78 5.87 2.40
N ILE A 299 -18.68 4.88 2.36
CA ILE A 299 -18.58 3.70 1.50
C ILE A 299 -18.56 4.12 0.03
N GLY A 300 -19.50 4.97 -0.40
CA GLY A 300 -19.54 5.48 -1.77
C GLY A 300 -18.24 6.16 -2.19
N CYS A 301 -17.60 6.90 -1.27
CA CYS A 301 -16.32 7.54 -1.50
C CYS A 301 -15.16 6.56 -1.64
N ILE A 302 -15.12 5.51 -0.81
CA ILE A 302 -14.14 4.44 -0.94
C ILE A 302 -14.28 3.76 -2.30
N TRP A 303 -15.50 3.44 -2.72
CA TRP A 303 -15.76 2.86 -4.03
C TRP A 303 -15.33 3.77 -5.18
N LEU A 304 -15.69 5.05 -5.13
CA LEU A 304 -15.32 6.03 -6.15
C LEU A 304 -13.79 6.13 -6.30
N ILE A 305 -13.08 6.36 -5.19
CA ILE A 305 -11.61 6.49 -5.20
C ILE A 305 -10.97 5.19 -5.67
N SER A 306 -11.45 4.04 -5.17
CA SER A 306 -10.93 2.72 -5.54
C SER A 306 -11.12 2.42 -7.02
N PHE A 307 -12.29 2.72 -7.57
CA PHE A 307 -12.59 2.52 -8.98
C PHE A 307 -11.72 3.42 -9.87
N VAL A 308 -11.63 4.71 -9.55
CA VAL A 308 -10.79 5.66 -10.30
C VAL A 308 -9.32 5.25 -10.25
N LEU A 309 -8.81 4.85 -9.08
CA LEU A 309 -7.44 4.38 -8.91
C LEU A 309 -7.17 3.08 -9.69
N LEU A 310 -8.12 2.14 -9.67
CA LEU A 310 -8.04 0.89 -10.42
C LEU A 310 -7.99 1.16 -11.93
N VAL A 311 -8.89 2.00 -12.45
CA VAL A 311 -8.93 2.39 -13.86
C VAL A 311 -7.63 3.11 -14.25
N ALA A 312 -7.17 4.07 -13.46
CA ALA A 312 -5.92 4.79 -13.72
C ALA A 312 -4.69 3.84 -13.78
N SER A 313 -4.71 2.79 -12.95
CA SER A 313 -3.67 1.77 -12.87
C SER A 313 -3.72 0.72 -13.98
N CYS A 314 -4.90 0.45 -14.54
CA CYS A 314 -5.06 -0.47 -15.68
C CYS A 314 -4.93 0.23 -17.04
N TRP A 315 -5.14 1.55 -17.08
CA TRP A 315 -5.13 2.33 -18.31
C TRP A 315 -3.72 2.35 -18.93
N ARG A 316 -3.53 1.49 -19.93
CA ARG A 316 -2.34 1.30 -20.79
C ARG A 316 -1.07 1.95 -20.24
N VAL A 317 -0.34 1.20 -19.41
CA VAL A 317 1.08 1.48 -19.18
C VAL A 317 1.85 0.81 -20.31
N SER A 318 2.13 1.58 -21.37
CA SER A 318 3.03 1.17 -22.45
C SER A 318 4.49 1.18 -21.95
N TRP A 319 4.83 0.31 -21.00
CA TRP A 319 6.22 0.07 -20.62
C TRP A 319 6.73 -1.14 -21.41
N ARG A 320 6.96 -0.94 -22.72
CA ARG A 320 7.80 -1.84 -23.51
C ARG A 320 9.12 -1.14 -23.77
N THR A 321 10.12 -1.47 -22.95
CA THR A 321 11.49 -1.82 -23.39
C THR A 321 12.03 -1.06 -24.62
N ALA A 322 11.96 0.27 -24.62
CA ALA A 322 12.51 1.07 -25.70
C ALA A 322 14.05 1.11 -25.67
N ASP A 323 14.67 0.78 -24.52
CA ASP A 323 16.14 0.80 -24.38
C ASP A 323 16.80 -0.57 -24.61
N GLN A 324 16.04 -1.67 -24.73
CA GLN A 324 16.64 -2.99 -25.02
C GLN A 324 16.64 -3.38 -26.50
N LYS A 325 15.88 -2.71 -27.37
CA LYS A 325 15.88 -3.01 -28.81
C LYS A 325 16.98 -2.29 -29.60
N THR A 326 17.56 -1.24 -29.06
CA THR A 326 18.55 -0.43 -29.78
C THR A 326 19.99 -0.92 -29.63
N GLU A 327 20.30 -1.76 -28.64
CA GLU A 327 21.64 -2.38 -28.51
C GLU A 327 21.78 -3.68 -29.28
N VAL A 328 20.71 -4.48 -29.43
CA VAL A 328 20.78 -5.75 -30.18
C VAL A 328 20.93 -5.54 -31.69
N ILE A 329 20.43 -4.42 -32.23
CA ILE A 329 20.52 -4.12 -33.68
C ILE A 329 21.83 -3.41 -34.05
N LYS A 330 22.58 -2.85 -33.08
CA LYS A 330 23.88 -2.20 -33.34
C LYS A 330 25.10 -3.09 -33.09
N GLY A 331 24.93 -4.30 -32.54
CA GLY A 331 26.01 -5.24 -32.25
C GLY A 331 26.25 -6.35 -33.30
N SER A 332 25.39 -6.48 -34.32
CA SER A 332 25.44 -7.61 -35.27
C SER A 332 25.94 -7.26 -36.67
N GLY A 333 26.59 -6.12 -36.85
CA GLY A 333 27.09 -5.67 -38.15
C GLY A 333 28.55 -5.26 -38.08
N LEU A 334 29.46 -6.24 -38.00
CA LEU A 334 30.87 -6.20 -38.44
C LEU A 334 31.56 -7.50 -37.98
N GLY A 335 31.79 -8.43 -38.92
CA GLY A 335 32.42 -9.71 -38.61
C GLY A 335 32.40 -10.66 -39.81
N HIS A 336 33.25 -10.37 -40.78
CA HIS A 336 33.44 -11.10 -42.02
C HIS A 336 34.14 -12.46 -41.77
N ASN A 337 33.74 -13.47 -42.55
CA ASN A 337 34.59 -14.49 -43.18
C ASN A 337 35.02 -15.76 -42.37
N LYS A 338 34.48 -16.94 -42.73
CA LYS A 338 35.13 -17.92 -43.65
C LYS A 338 34.42 -19.29 -43.66
N ARG A 339 34.20 -19.78 -44.88
CA ARG A 339 33.88 -21.17 -45.26
C ARG A 339 34.86 -22.18 -44.65
N TYR A 340 34.36 -23.36 -44.31
CA TYR A 340 35.11 -24.60 -44.49
C TYR A 340 34.21 -25.61 -45.20
N GLU A 341 34.57 -25.91 -46.45
CA GLU A 341 34.34 -27.21 -47.09
C GLU A 341 35.47 -28.14 -46.64
N SER A 342 35.11 -29.30 -46.10
CA SER A 342 35.73 -30.63 -46.31
C SER A 342 35.11 -31.62 -45.33
#